data_AF-A0A0B1SLR1-F1
#
_entry.id   AF-A0A0B1SLR1-F1
#
_cell.length_a   1.000
_cell.length_b   1.000
_cell.length_c   1.000
_cell.angle_alpha   90.00
_cell.angle_beta   90.00
_cell.angle_gamma   90.00
#
_symmetry.space_group_name_H-M   'P 1'
#
loop_
_entity.id
_entity.type
_entity.pdbx_description
1 polymer ?
#
loop_
_entity_poly.entity_id
_entity_poly.type
_entity_poly.pdbx_seq_one_letter_code
_entity_poly.pdbx_strand_id
1 'polypeptide(L)'
;SSKFAVPKERRPVYQHKWTEDDEEEGEPDIEAAGDGGMPSGGALPASSTQQRRPAYRSNEGARIHKVKEAHQCLESGEHDDFKQDIEYILSTMRGDASANIKCLSTLSLARKCVSPEFRQFIRSEGMMSSVFKGLAEAANDQNLALCASTVIYLMSRDFISIPVDAHSLRLLSQLLRIEKLDQNEEQKKYASLVWEVFTNYIERMESLGKKIVFLLTEQQLTPSSLILEALVFILARSTDENVKTEMLNLGILQYIVGKVEKIVLRLLHDKLSEPDTIQQLVVLERCFRILESCTLFHKKNQAFLISHRGSLLIQMCGKLMTIIHETISNCAVGSELARSHMACLSLMARVLMNLSHENGKVFYTCLGSN
;
A
#
# COMPACT_ATOMS: atom_id res chain seq x y z
N SER A 1 -30.45 42.38 -27.03
CA SER A 1 -29.38 42.65 -26.03
C SER A 1 -29.49 41.59 -24.94
N SER A 2 -28.47 40.85 -24.51
CA SER A 2 -27.03 40.85 -24.73
C SER A 2 -26.53 39.40 -24.53
N LYS A 3 -25.66 38.92 -25.41
CA LYS A 3 -24.95 37.64 -25.23
C LYS A 3 -23.68 37.94 -24.42
N PHE A 4 -23.57 37.38 -23.22
CA PHE A 4 -22.34 37.42 -22.44
C PHE A 4 -21.37 36.37 -22.99
N ALA A 5 -20.29 36.83 -23.61
CA ALA A 5 -19.15 36.02 -24.00
C ALA A 5 -18.14 35.98 -22.85
N VAL A 6 -17.73 34.77 -22.45
CA VAL A 6 -16.69 34.54 -21.45
C VAL A 6 -15.32 34.85 -22.09
N PRO A 7 -14.40 35.60 -21.44
CA PRO A 7 -13.07 35.86 -21.99
C PRO A 7 -12.22 34.58 -21.93
N LYS A 8 -11.61 34.20 -23.06
CA LYS A 8 -10.57 33.16 -23.09
C LYS A 8 -9.29 33.72 -22.48
N GLU A 9 -8.90 33.23 -21.30
CA GLU A 9 -7.55 33.42 -20.78
C GLU A 9 -6.52 32.79 -21.73
N ARG A 10 -5.59 33.60 -22.22
CA ARG A 10 -4.46 33.15 -23.03
C ARG A 10 -3.40 32.58 -22.09
N ARG A 11 -3.05 31.30 -22.27
CA ARG A 11 -1.91 30.66 -21.59
C ARG A 11 -0.61 31.35 -22.02
N PRO A 12 0.34 31.61 -21.10
CA PRO A 12 1.63 32.17 -21.48
C PRO A 12 2.42 31.15 -22.32
N VAL A 13 2.83 31.57 -23.52
CA VAL A 13 3.73 30.82 -24.40
C VAL A 13 5.14 31.29 -24.08
N TYR A 14 5.96 30.41 -23.51
CA TYR A 14 7.36 30.68 -23.26
C TYR A 14 8.15 30.50 -24.57
N GLN A 15 8.75 31.58 -25.07
CA GLN A 15 9.69 31.54 -26.19
C GLN A 15 11.10 31.73 -25.65
N HIS A 16 11.91 30.67 -25.69
CA HIS A 16 13.35 30.77 -25.48
C HIS A 16 13.98 31.45 -26.72
N LYS A 17 14.67 32.56 -26.53
CA LYS A 17 15.60 33.12 -27.53
C LYS A 17 16.96 32.48 -27.30
N TRP A 18 17.49 31.82 -28.31
CA TRP A 18 18.92 31.50 -28.37
C TRP A 18 19.65 32.80 -28.69
N THR A 19 20.55 33.24 -27.81
CA THR A 19 21.58 34.23 -28.15
C THR A 19 22.71 33.45 -28.83
N GLU A 20 22.76 33.53 -30.16
CA GLU A 20 23.97 33.26 -30.92
C GLU A 20 24.91 34.46 -30.70
N ASP A 21 25.79 34.34 -29.71
CA ASP A 21 26.98 35.18 -29.53
C ASP A 21 27.94 34.38 -28.63
N ASP A 22 28.51 33.32 -29.21
CA ASP A 22 29.80 32.79 -28.75
C ASP A 22 30.76 32.94 -29.93
N GLU A 23 31.68 33.90 -29.77
CA GLU A 23 32.64 34.38 -30.74
C GLU A 23 33.60 33.26 -31.18
N GLU A 24 33.77 33.09 -32.49
CA GLU A 24 34.83 32.26 -33.09
C GLU A 24 36.20 32.89 -32.80
N GLU A 25 36.95 32.32 -31.85
CA GLU A 25 38.40 32.52 -31.75
C GLU A 25 39.10 31.72 -32.86
N GLY A 26 39.79 32.43 -33.75
CA GLY A 26 40.55 31.85 -34.86
C GLY A 26 41.90 31.26 -34.45
N GLU A 27 42.30 30.19 -35.15
CA GLU A 27 43.68 29.71 -35.20
C GLU A 27 44.20 29.69 -36.66
N PRO A 28 45.52 29.87 -36.89
CA PRO A 28 46.04 30.37 -38.15
C PRO A 28 46.60 29.29 -39.10
N ASP A 29 46.64 29.66 -40.38
CA ASP A 29 47.20 28.92 -41.53
C ASP A 29 48.68 28.53 -41.37
N ILE A 30 49.02 27.32 -41.86
CA ILE A 30 50.39 26.92 -42.19
C ILE A 30 50.40 26.24 -43.57
N GLU A 31 51.00 26.91 -44.56
CA GLU A 31 51.45 26.32 -45.83
C GLU A 31 52.89 25.78 -45.70
N ALA A 32 53.20 24.65 -46.36
CA ALA A 32 54.35 24.50 -47.28
C ALA A 32 54.51 23.06 -47.82
N ALA A 33 54.63 22.97 -49.16
CA ALA A 33 55.47 22.10 -50.03
C ALA A 33 55.62 20.58 -49.74
N GLY A 34 55.66 19.64 -50.69
CA GLY A 34 55.92 19.65 -52.14
C GLY A 34 56.60 18.30 -52.50
N ASP A 35 56.57 17.93 -53.79
CA ASP A 35 57.21 16.76 -54.44
C ASP A 35 56.40 15.45 -54.44
N GLY A 36 56.24 14.66 -55.50
CA GLY A 36 56.71 14.64 -56.89
C GLY A 36 56.38 13.26 -57.48
N GLY A 37 55.92 13.13 -58.73
CA GLY A 37 55.74 11.82 -59.39
C GLY A 37 54.71 11.75 -60.52
N MET A 38 55.21 11.69 -61.75
CA MET A 38 54.55 11.37 -63.04
C MET A 38 55.38 10.20 -63.67
N PRO A 39 55.05 9.56 -64.84
CA PRO A 39 53.98 9.83 -65.83
C PRO A 39 53.31 8.56 -66.47
N SER A 40 52.35 8.80 -67.39
CA SER A 40 52.33 8.30 -68.79
C SER A 40 51.10 7.50 -69.31
N GLY A 41 50.51 8.05 -70.39
CA GLY A 41 49.91 7.35 -71.55
C GLY A 41 48.41 7.03 -71.45
N GLY A 42 47.51 7.33 -72.39
CA GLY A 42 47.58 7.89 -73.74
C GLY A 42 46.23 7.65 -74.45
N ALA A 43 45.89 8.53 -75.39
CA ALA A 43 44.92 8.38 -76.51
C ALA A 43 43.38 8.32 -76.27
N LEU A 44 42.71 9.32 -76.85
CA LEU A 44 41.32 9.35 -77.36
C LEU A 44 41.23 8.54 -78.71
N PRO A 45 40.05 8.10 -79.25
CA PRO A 45 38.85 8.95 -79.44
C PRO A 45 37.42 8.30 -79.49
N ALA A 46 36.44 9.20 -79.52
CA ALA A 46 35.13 9.18 -80.21
C ALA A 46 33.94 8.29 -79.74
N SER A 47 32.87 9.02 -79.39
CA SER A 47 31.42 8.75 -79.56
C SER A 47 30.77 7.51 -78.94
N SER A 48 29.86 7.73 -77.98
CA SER A 48 28.40 7.62 -78.22
C SER A 48 27.58 7.76 -76.93
N THR A 49 26.53 8.54 -77.08
CA THR A 49 25.34 8.80 -76.26
C THR A 49 24.94 7.68 -75.30
N GLN A 50 24.89 7.94 -73.98
CA GLN A 50 23.88 7.34 -73.11
C GLN A 50 23.67 8.10 -71.79
N GLN A 51 22.39 8.26 -71.46
CA GLN A 51 21.80 9.05 -70.38
C GLN A 51 22.42 8.83 -69.00
N ARG A 52 22.74 9.93 -68.32
CA ARG A 52 22.97 10.00 -66.87
C ARG A 52 21.74 9.50 -66.11
N ARG A 53 21.88 8.38 -65.38
CA ARG A 53 21.05 8.08 -64.20
C ARG A 53 21.79 8.59 -62.96
N PRO A 54 21.26 9.55 -62.20
CA PRO A 54 21.73 9.77 -60.84
C PRO A 54 21.17 8.66 -59.96
N ALA A 55 22.04 7.76 -59.50
CA ALA A 55 21.77 6.92 -58.35
C ALA A 55 21.70 7.83 -57.12
N TYR A 56 20.50 8.34 -56.81
CA TYR A 56 20.21 8.80 -55.46
C TYR A 56 20.25 7.55 -54.57
N ARG A 57 21.41 7.37 -53.93
CA ARG A 57 21.56 6.51 -52.75
C ARG A 57 20.58 7.07 -51.73
N SER A 58 19.41 6.43 -51.62
CA SER A 58 18.45 6.70 -50.56
C SER A 58 19.13 6.30 -49.25
N ASN A 59 19.84 7.25 -48.65
CA ASN A 59 20.10 7.20 -47.23
C ASN A 59 18.74 7.53 -46.63
N GLU A 60 17.93 6.48 -46.42
CA GLU A 60 16.80 6.53 -45.48
C GLU A 60 17.42 6.92 -44.14
N GLY A 61 17.52 8.24 -43.92
CA GLY A 61 17.82 8.79 -42.62
C GLY A 61 16.79 8.20 -41.70
N ALA A 62 17.26 7.34 -40.80
CA ALA A 62 16.48 6.77 -39.72
C ALA A 62 15.77 7.94 -39.03
N ARG A 63 14.51 8.15 -39.41
CA ARG A 63 13.64 9.15 -38.81
C ARG A 63 13.48 8.72 -37.37
N ILE A 64 14.20 9.37 -36.46
CA ILE A 64 14.01 9.26 -35.03
C ILE A 64 12.64 9.87 -34.72
N HIS A 65 11.58 9.10 -34.97
CA HIS A 65 10.17 9.49 -34.73
C HIS A 65 9.67 9.02 -33.35
N LYS A 66 10.56 8.95 -32.36
CA LYS A 66 10.20 8.74 -30.95
C LYS A 66 10.90 9.76 -30.07
N VAL A 67 10.69 11.04 -30.35
CA VAL A 67 10.96 12.07 -29.35
C VAL A 67 9.80 12.01 -28.36
N LYS A 68 10.10 11.63 -27.11
CA LYS A 68 9.11 11.62 -26.03
C LYS A 68 8.52 13.03 -25.89
N GLU A 69 7.21 13.13 -25.75
CA GLU A 69 6.58 14.41 -25.47
C GLU A 69 7.01 14.93 -24.10
N ALA A 70 7.01 16.26 -23.88
CA ALA A 70 7.49 16.86 -22.63
C ALA A 70 6.81 16.27 -21.38
N HIS A 71 5.52 15.93 -21.46
CA HIS A 71 4.79 15.28 -20.38
C HIS A 71 5.28 13.85 -20.11
N GLN A 72 5.67 13.10 -21.15
CA GLN A 72 6.22 11.75 -21.04
C GLN A 72 7.64 11.77 -20.47
N CYS A 73 8.42 12.81 -20.80
CA CYS A 73 9.73 13.02 -20.17
C CYS A 73 9.58 13.34 -18.68
N LEU A 74 8.59 14.16 -18.30
CA LEU A 74 8.32 14.48 -16.91
C LEU A 74 7.88 13.25 -16.11
N GLU A 75 6.92 12.49 -16.62
CA GLU A 75 6.45 11.24 -16.00
C GLU A 75 7.60 10.21 -15.90
N SER A 76 8.42 10.08 -16.93
CA SER A 76 9.62 9.23 -16.90
C SER A 76 10.62 9.68 -15.83
N GLY A 77 10.85 10.98 -15.69
CA GLY A 77 11.76 11.53 -14.67
C GLY A 77 11.25 11.31 -13.25
N GLU A 78 9.94 11.51 -13.03
CA GLU A 78 9.31 11.24 -11.72
C GLU A 78 9.39 9.75 -11.34
N HIS A 79 9.22 8.85 -12.31
CA HIS A 79 9.41 7.42 -12.09
C HIS A 79 10.86 7.05 -11.74
N ASP A 80 11.84 7.68 -12.39
CA ASP A 80 13.25 7.46 -12.09
C ASP A 80 13.59 7.96 -10.67
N ASP A 81 13.07 9.12 -10.27
CA ASP A 81 13.20 9.65 -8.91
C ASP A 81 12.59 8.69 -7.88
N PHE A 82 11.36 8.21 -8.12
CA PHE A 82 10.71 7.24 -7.24
C PHE A 82 11.50 5.95 -7.11
N LYS A 83 12.10 5.48 -8.20
CA LYS A 83 12.92 4.28 -8.23
C LYS A 83 14.19 4.46 -7.39
N GLN A 84 14.88 5.58 -7.58
CA GLN A 84 16.10 5.88 -6.82
C GLN A 84 15.80 6.00 -5.32
N ASP A 85 14.70 6.66 -4.97
CA ASP A 85 14.24 6.81 -3.59
C ASP A 85 13.96 5.46 -2.92
N ILE A 86 13.20 4.58 -3.59
CA ILE A 86 12.86 3.28 -3.00
C ILE A 86 14.08 2.37 -2.90
N GLU A 87 14.97 2.37 -3.89
CA GLU A 87 16.21 1.59 -3.85
C GLU A 87 17.11 2.06 -2.70
N TYR A 88 17.24 3.38 -2.51
CA TYR A 88 17.97 3.96 -1.38
C TYR A 88 17.38 3.53 -0.03
N ILE A 89 16.06 3.66 0.14
CA ILE A 89 15.38 3.26 1.38
C ILE A 89 15.58 1.76 1.65
N LEU A 90 15.34 0.91 0.65
CA LEU A 90 15.46 -0.54 0.81
C LEU A 90 16.90 -0.97 1.08
N SER A 91 17.90 -0.30 0.50
CA SER A 91 19.31 -0.54 0.81
C SER A 91 19.62 -0.21 2.28
N THR A 92 19.07 0.90 2.79
CA THR A 92 19.22 1.29 4.20
C THR A 92 18.58 0.27 5.14
N MET A 93 17.41 -0.26 4.76
CA MET A 93 16.69 -1.27 5.55
C MET A 93 17.44 -2.60 5.64
N ARG A 94 18.06 -3.03 4.54
CA ARG A 94 18.82 -4.28 4.44
C ARG A 94 20.24 -4.19 5.00
N GLY A 95 20.81 -2.99 5.08
CA GLY A 95 22.15 -2.78 5.62
C GLY A 95 22.22 -2.80 7.14
N ASP A 96 23.44 -2.63 7.65
CA ASP A 96 23.78 -2.58 9.09
C ASP A 96 23.52 -1.20 9.73
N ALA A 97 22.57 -0.44 9.17
CA ALA A 97 22.18 0.85 9.72
C ALA A 97 21.58 0.70 11.13
N SER A 98 21.77 1.71 11.97
CA SER A 98 21.16 1.74 13.30
C SER A 98 19.63 1.69 13.22
N ALA A 99 18.98 1.19 14.28
CA ALA A 99 17.51 1.12 14.36
C ALA A 99 16.86 2.49 14.05
N ASN A 100 17.41 3.58 14.60
CA ASN A 100 16.90 4.92 14.35
C ASN A 100 16.99 5.37 12.89
N ILE A 101 18.08 5.03 12.19
CA ILE A 101 18.18 5.31 10.75
C ILE A 101 17.14 4.49 9.98
N LYS A 102 16.95 3.20 10.33
CA LYS A 102 15.93 2.35 9.71
C LYS A 102 14.50 2.88 9.96
N CYS A 103 14.21 3.37 11.16
CA CYS A 103 12.93 4.01 11.49
C CYS A 103 12.68 5.26 10.65
N LEU A 104 13.65 6.17 10.57
CA LEU A 104 13.52 7.40 9.77
C LEU A 104 13.38 7.10 8.26
N SER A 105 14.14 6.14 7.73
CA SER A 105 14.00 5.70 6.34
C SER A 105 12.64 5.06 6.06
N THR A 106 12.13 4.23 6.98
CA THR A 106 10.78 3.64 6.86
C THR A 106 9.69 4.70 6.99
N LEU A 107 9.88 5.70 7.85
CA LEU A 107 8.97 6.83 7.97
C LEU A 107 8.97 7.69 6.69
N SER A 108 10.14 7.90 6.07
CA SER A 108 10.25 8.56 4.77
C SER A 108 9.47 7.80 3.70
N LEU A 109 9.58 6.46 3.68
CA LEU A 109 8.77 5.62 2.81
C LEU A 109 7.28 5.80 3.07
N ALA A 110 6.85 5.82 4.33
CA ALA A 110 5.46 6.05 4.70
C ALA A 110 4.94 7.41 4.20
N ARG A 111 5.76 8.47 4.29
CA ARG A 111 5.44 9.80 3.73
C ARG A 111 5.26 9.74 2.22
N LYS A 112 6.11 9.02 1.49
CA LYS A 112 5.93 8.82 0.03
C LYS A 112 4.66 8.01 -0.27
N CYS A 113 4.34 7.00 0.54
CA CYS A 113 3.11 6.23 0.43
C CYS A 113 1.82 7.04 0.66
N VAL A 114 1.88 8.32 1.06
CA VAL A 114 0.71 9.21 1.06
C VAL A 114 0.23 9.47 -0.37
N SER A 115 1.15 9.61 -1.34
CA SER A 115 0.82 9.80 -2.77
C SER A 115 0.23 8.52 -3.38
N PRO A 116 -1.00 8.58 -3.95
CA PRO A 116 -1.54 7.46 -4.72
C PRO A 116 -0.67 7.07 -5.92
N GLU A 117 -0.03 8.05 -6.57
CA GLU A 117 0.83 7.86 -7.72
C GLU A 117 2.07 7.03 -7.34
N PHE A 118 2.72 7.35 -6.24
CA PHE A 118 3.83 6.56 -5.70
C PHE A 118 3.40 5.12 -5.35
N ARG A 119 2.24 4.96 -4.68
CA ARG A 119 1.73 3.61 -4.37
C ARG A 119 1.41 2.81 -5.64
N GLN A 120 0.90 3.46 -6.68
CA GLN A 120 0.64 2.83 -7.98
C GLN A 120 1.95 2.39 -8.64
N PHE A 121 2.97 3.25 -8.63
CA PHE A 121 4.31 2.94 -9.14
C PHE A 121 4.93 1.70 -8.47
N ILE A 122 4.93 1.63 -7.14
CA ILE A 122 5.46 0.45 -6.42
C ILE A 122 4.78 -0.84 -6.88
N ARG A 123 3.48 -0.79 -7.20
CA ARG A 123 2.73 -1.95 -7.69
C ARG A 123 3.03 -2.29 -9.15
N SER A 124 3.07 -1.30 -10.03
CA SER A 124 3.33 -1.54 -11.47
C SER A 124 4.72 -2.13 -11.70
N GLU A 125 5.71 -1.70 -10.93
CA GLU A 125 7.08 -2.22 -10.99
C GLU A 125 7.28 -3.54 -10.23
N GLY A 126 6.25 -4.09 -9.60
CA GLY A 126 6.36 -5.35 -8.84
C GLY A 126 7.24 -5.26 -7.58
N MET A 127 7.48 -4.06 -7.06
CA MET A 127 8.41 -3.83 -5.95
C MET A 127 7.83 -4.14 -4.57
N MET A 128 6.54 -4.48 -4.46
CA MET A 128 5.91 -4.85 -3.18
C MET A 128 6.65 -5.97 -2.43
N SER A 129 7.11 -6.99 -3.15
CA SER A 129 7.88 -8.09 -2.53
C SER A 129 9.21 -7.60 -1.96
N SER A 130 9.87 -6.65 -2.63
CA SER A 130 11.10 -6.01 -2.17
C SER A 130 10.87 -5.14 -0.95
N VAL A 131 9.72 -4.45 -0.88
CA VAL A 131 9.29 -3.68 0.30
C VAL A 131 9.10 -4.60 1.50
N PHE A 132 8.32 -5.68 1.37
CA PHE A 132 8.13 -6.63 2.47
C PHE A 132 9.43 -7.28 2.94
N LYS A 133 10.32 -7.65 2.00
CA LYS A 133 11.66 -8.18 2.34
C LYS A 133 12.50 -7.16 3.09
N GLY A 134 12.44 -5.87 2.72
CA GLY A 134 13.13 -4.81 3.46
C GLY A 134 12.58 -4.59 4.87
N LEU A 135 11.28 -4.86 5.07
CA LEU A 135 10.61 -4.72 6.37
C LEU A 135 10.60 -6.01 7.20
N ALA A 136 11.24 -7.10 6.74
CA ALA A 136 11.12 -8.43 7.33
C ALA A 136 11.53 -8.49 8.82
N GLU A 137 12.49 -7.65 9.22
CA GLU A 137 13.00 -7.59 10.60
C GLU A 137 12.36 -6.46 11.42
N ALA A 138 11.35 -5.77 10.88
CA ALA A 138 10.77 -4.61 11.54
C ALA A 138 10.17 -4.93 12.91
N ALA A 139 9.71 -6.16 13.13
CA ALA A 139 9.14 -6.59 14.41
C ALA A 139 10.17 -6.68 15.57
N ASN A 140 11.47 -6.58 15.29
CA ASN A 140 12.51 -6.63 16.31
C ASN A 140 12.66 -5.33 17.10
N ASP A 141 12.13 -4.21 16.59
CA ASP A 141 12.16 -2.90 17.23
C ASP A 141 10.76 -2.25 17.20
N GLN A 142 10.29 -1.73 18.33
CA GLN A 142 8.91 -1.23 18.44
C GLN A 142 8.66 0.02 17.58
N ASN A 143 9.63 0.91 17.44
CA ASN A 143 9.53 2.11 16.60
C ASN A 143 9.50 1.72 15.13
N LEU A 144 10.40 0.83 14.72
CA LEU A 144 10.46 0.33 13.36
C LEU A 144 9.20 -0.45 12.99
N ALA A 145 8.68 -1.28 13.90
CA ALA A 145 7.42 -1.97 13.75
C ALA A 145 6.26 -1.00 13.50
N LEU A 146 6.20 0.11 14.25
CA LEU A 146 5.17 1.12 14.06
C LEU A 146 5.28 1.79 12.68
N CYS A 147 6.48 2.19 12.27
CA CYS A 147 6.72 2.77 10.93
C CYS A 147 6.39 1.77 9.81
N ALA A 148 6.80 0.51 9.94
CA ALA A 148 6.55 -0.54 8.96
C ALA A 148 5.05 -0.84 8.82
N SER A 149 4.33 -0.94 9.94
CA SER A 149 2.87 -1.11 9.93
C SER A 149 2.15 0.05 9.25
N THR A 150 2.66 1.28 9.38
CA THR A 150 2.13 2.44 8.66
C THR A 150 2.29 2.31 7.14
N VAL A 151 3.48 1.90 6.66
CA VAL A 151 3.71 1.62 5.23
C VAL A 151 2.74 0.55 4.72
N ILE A 152 2.64 -0.57 5.44
CA ILE A 152 1.76 -1.69 5.07
C ILE A 152 0.30 -1.25 5.02
N TYR A 153 -0.15 -0.49 6.02
CA TYR A 153 -1.49 0.05 6.06
C TYR A 153 -1.75 0.96 4.84
N LEU A 154 -0.89 1.95 4.57
CA LEU A 154 -1.09 2.89 3.46
C LEU A 154 -1.13 2.16 2.11
N MET A 155 -0.25 1.19 1.92
CA MET A 155 -0.25 0.33 0.74
C MET A 155 -1.52 -0.53 0.63
N SER A 156 -2.19 -0.86 1.73
CA SER A 156 -3.40 -1.70 1.70
C SER A 156 -4.67 -0.94 1.29
N ARG A 157 -4.62 0.39 1.27
CA ARG A 157 -5.82 1.22 1.09
C ARG A 157 -6.32 1.31 -0.35
N ASP A 158 -5.49 1.05 -1.35
CA ASP A 158 -5.89 1.13 -2.75
C ASP A 158 -6.78 -0.06 -3.17
N PHE A 159 -7.49 0.10 -4.30
CA PHE A 159 -8.41 -0.93 -4.81
C PHE A 159 -7.71 -2.16 -5.38
N ILE A 160 -6.44 -2.03 -5.78
CA ILE A 160 -5.64 -3.16 -6.26
C ILE A 160 -5.06 -3.84 -5.03
N SER A 161 -5.38 -5.13 -4.87
CA SER A 161 -4.89 -5.93 -3.75
C SER A 161 -3.36 -5.94 -3.70
N ILE A 162 -2.79 -5.91 -2.50
CA ILE A 162 -1.37 -6.17 -2.32
C ILE A 162 -1.14 -7.67 -2.50
N PRO A 163 -0.20 -8.11 -3.36
CA PRO A 163 0.24 -9.50 -3.34
C PRO A 163 0.99 -9.77 -2.03
N VAL A 164 0.47 -10.71 -1.25
CA VAL A 164 1.00 -11.04 0.08
C VAL A 164 1.34 -12.54 0.09
N ASP A 165 2.63 -12.85 0.20
CA ASP A 165 3.13 -14.22 0.30
C ASP A 165 3.26 -14.68 1.76
N ALA A 166 3.62 -15.95 1.96
CA ALA A 166 3.80 -16.53 3.30
C ALA A 166 4.86 -15.79 4.14
N HIS A 167 5.90 -15.23 3.52
CA HIS A 167 6.92 -14.45 4.23
C HIS A 167 6.37 -13.11 4.71
N SER A 168 5.62 -12.41 3.86
CA SER A 168 4.94 -11.16 4.18
C SER A 168 3.91 -11.38 5.28
N LEU A 169 3.10 -12.46 5.23
CA LEU A 169 2.17 -12.82 6.31
C LEU A 169 2.89 -13.13 7.63
N ARG A 170 4.08 -13.71 7.58
CA ARG A 170 4.88 -13.97 8.80
C ARG A 170 5.25 -12.66 9.48
N LEU A 171 5.67 -11.65 8.72
CA LEU A 171 5.90 -10.30 9.24
C LEU A 171 4.61 -9.73 9.84
N LEU A 172 3.47 -9.82 9.15
CA LEU A 172 2.17 -9.36 9.68
C LEU A 172 1.81 -10.05 11.00
N SER A 173 2.04 -11.37 11.09
CA SER A 173 1.82 -12.16 12.31
C SER A 173 2.70 -11.67 13.48
N GLN A 174 3.95 -11.30 13.21
CA GLN A 174 4.84 -10.74 14.24
C GLN A 174 4.39 -9.34 14.69
N LEU A 175 4.06 -8.46 13.74
CA LEU A 175 3.59 -7.10 14.02
C LEU A 175 2.26 -7.10 14.80
N LEU A 176 1.35 -8.04 14.52
CA LEU A 176 0.09 -8.20 15.25
C LEU A 176 0.29 -8.42 16.76
N ARG A 177 1.39 -9.04 17.16
CA ARG A 177 1.68 -9.35 18.57
C ARG A 177 2.12 -8.13 19.37
N ILE A 178 2.48 -7.03 18.71
CA ILE A 178 2.91 -5.78 19.35
C ILE A 178 1.65 -4.92 19.61
N GLU A 179 0.91 -5.27 20.66
CA GLU A 179 -0.35 -4.62 21.05
C GLU A 179 -0.17 -3.36 21.91
N LYS A 180 0.99 -3.20 22.52
CA LYS A 180 1.33 -2.08 23.39
C LYS A 180 2.73 -1.62 23.05
N LEU A 181 2.88 -0.31 23.04
CA LEU A 181 4.15 0.36 22.87
C LEU A 181 4.63 0.87 24.21
N ASP A 182 5.95 0.93 24.38
CA ASP A 182 6.58 1.51 25.56
C ASP A 182 6.27 3.02 25.62
N GLN A 183 6.10 3.57 26.81
CA GLN A 183 5.67 4.97 26.99
C GLN A 183 6.86 5.94 27.14
N ASN A 184 7.98 5.63 26.49
CA ASN A 184 9.17 6.48 26.53
C ASN A 184 9.05 7.67 25.56
N GLU A 185 9.87 8.70 25.75
CA GLU A 185 9.79 9.94 24.96
C GLU A 185 10.09 9.72 23.47
N GLU A 186 10.97 8.76 23.15
CA GLU A 186 11.29 8.42 21.77
C GLU A 186 10.09 7.77 21.04
N GLN A 187 9.40 6.84 21.71
CA GLN A 187 8.23 6.16 21.17
C GLN A 187 7.06 7.13 20.97
N LYS A 188 6.84 8.06 21.90
CA LYS A 188 5.86 9.14 21.73
C LYS A 188 6.19 10.01 20.52
N LYS A 189 7.47 10.33 20.32
CA LYS A 189 7.93 11.08 19.15
C LYS A 189 7.61 10.34 17.85
N TYR A 190 7.91 9.05 17.76
CA TYR A 190 7.58 8.26 16.56
C TYR A 190 6.06 8.10 16.35
N ALA A 191 5.28 7.93 17.41
CA ALA A 191 3.82 7.90 17.33
C ALA A 191 3.26 9.21 16.76
N SER A 192 3.77 10.36 17.22
CA SER A 192 3.38 11.68 16.70
C SER A 192 3.78 11.88 15.24
N LEU A 193 4.99 11.46 14.85
CA LEU A 193 5.43 11.51 13.45
C LEU A 193 4.58 10.62 12.54
N VAL A 194 4.18 9.44 13.01
CA VAL A 194 3.27 8.54 12.27
C VAL A 194 1.87 9.12 12.19
N TRP A 195 1.39 9.76 13.26
CA TRP A 195 0.11 10.46 13.25
C TRP A 195 0.09 11.59 12.22
N GLU A 196 1.16 12.37 12.12
CA GLU A 196 1.33 13.39 11.06
C GLU A 196 1.23 12.79 9.65
N VAL A 197 1.82 11.61 9.42
CA VAL A 197 1.68 10.89 8.14
C VAL A 197 0.21 10.56 7.84
N PHE A 198 -0.56 10.12 8.84
CA PHE A 198 -1.98 9.82 8.67
C PHE A 198 -2.83 11.06 8.44
N THR A 199 -2.55 12.16 9.15
CA THR A 199 -3.21 13.45 8.91
C THR A 199 -3.01 13.89 7.46
N ASN A 200 -1.75 13.90 6.99
CA ASN A 200 -1.42 14.24 5.61
C ASN A 200 -2.09 13.29 4.60
N TYR A 201 -2.18 11.99 4.92
CA TYR A 201 -2.89 11.01 4.10
C TYR A 201 -4.38 11.31 3.98
N ILE A 202 -5.05 11.57 5.10
CA ILE A 202 -6.49 11.87 5.12
C ILE A 202 -6.77 13.14 4.31
N GLU A 203 -6.03 14.23 4.58
CA GLU A 203 -6.15 15.50 3.85
C GLU A 203 -5.93 15.32 2.35
N ARG A 204 -4.88 14.57 1.97
CA ARG A 204 -4.58 14.27 0.56
C ARG A 204 -5.73 13.51 -0.10
N MET A 205 -6.29 12.50 0.56
CA MET A 205 -7.37 11.71 -0.02
C MET A 205 -8.69 12.49 -0.11
N GLU A 206 -8.98 13.35 0.87
CA GLU A 206 -10.13 14.24 0.85
C GLU A 206 -10.03 15.29 -0.26
N SER A 207 -8.82 15.83 -0.50
CA SER A 207 -8.58 16.73 -1.64
C SER A 207 -8.85 16.08 -3.00
N LEU A 208 -8.72 14.76 -3.09
CA LEU A 208 -9.05 13.95 -4.27
C LEU A 208 -10.51 13.49 -4.30
N GLY A 209 -11.36 13.99 -3.39
CA GLY A 209 -12.78 13.64 -3.30
C GLY A 209 -13.05 12.23 -2.75
N LYS A 210 -12.06 11.58 -2.13
CA LYS A 210 -12.19 10.23 -1.57
C LYS A 210 -12.34 10.32 -0.05
N LYS A 211 -13.55 10.06 0.45
CA LYS A 211 -13.79 10.00 1.91
C LYS A 211 -13.07 8.80 2.53
N ILE A 212 -12.14 9.06 3.44
CA ILE A 212 -11.44 8.03 4.20
C ILE A 212 -12.09 7.89 5.58
N VAL A 213 -12.59 6.69 5.86
CA VAL A 213 -12.91 6.32 7.25
C VAL A 213 -11.62 5.83 7.91
N PHE A 214 -11.17 6.55 8.93
CA PHE A 214 -10.04 6.22 9.79
C PHE A 214 -10.50 6.40 11.24
N LEU A 215 -10.60 5.28 11.98
CA LEU A 215 -11.23 5.23 13.31
C LEU A 215 -10.22 5.07 14.46
N LEU A 216 -8.93 5.18 14.17
CA LEU A 216 -7.88 5.16 15.17
C LEU A 216 -7.59 6.58 15.65
N THR A 217 -7.38 6.75 16.95
CA THR A 217 -6.79 7.96 17.51
C THR A 217 -5.27 7.83 17.62
N GLU A 218 -4.57 8.94 17.84
CA GLU A 218 -3.11 8.97 18.02
C GLU A 218 -2.66 8.01 19.14
N GLN A 219 -3.41 7.95 20.25
CA GLN A 219 -3.10 7.11 21.41
C GLN A 219 -3.34 5.62 21.14
N GLN A 220 -4.09 5.29 20.09
CA GLN A 220 -4.41 3.91 19.69
C GLN A 220 -3.48 3.39 18.59
N LEU A 221 -2.54 4.21 18.11
CA LEU A 221 -1.54 3.78 17.15
C LEU A 221 -0.63 2.74 17.77
N THR A 222 -0.74 1.52 17.26
CA THR A 222 0.15 0.41 17.58
C THR A 222 0.38 -0.39 16.29
N PRO A 223 1.48 -1.14 16.18
CA PRO A 223 1.67 -2.04 15.04
C PRO A 223 0.47 -2.99 14.88
N SER A 224 -0.05 -3.54 15.98
CA SER A 224 -1.21 -4.43 15.98
C SER A 224 -2.48 -3.77 15.42
N SER A 225 -2.83 -2.56 15.86
CA SER A 225 -4.04 -1.87 15.40
C SER A 225 -4.00 -1.53 13.90
N LEU A 226 -2.83 -1.13 13.41
CA LEU A 226 -2.63 -0.84 11.98
C LEU A 226 -2.67 -2.10 11.11
N ILE A 227 -2.07 -3.21 11.57
CA ILE A 227 -2.09 -4.47 10.81
C ILE A 227 -3.50 -5.10 10.81
N LEU A 228 -4.27 -4.96 11.89
CA LEU A 228 -5.68 -5.40 11.90
C LEU A 228 -6.50 -4.68 10.82
N GLU A 229 -6.36 -3.35 10.70
CA GLU A 229 -6.99 -2.59 9.63
C GLU A 229 -6.48 -3.03 8.25
N ALA A 230 -5.16 -3.18 8.08
CA ALA A 230 -4.57 -3.59 6.81
C ALA A 230 -5.05 -4.97 6.35
N LEU A 231 -5.17 -5.94 7.27
CA LEU A 231 -5.63 -7.30 6.96
C LEU A 231 -7.08 -7.32 6.47
N VAL A 232 -7.96 -6.46 7.00
CA VAL A 232 -9.33 -6.34 6.48
C VAL A 232 -9.30 -5.98 4.99
N PHE A 233 -8.46 -5.02 4.61
CA PHE A 233 -8.34 -4.57 3.22
C PHE A 233 -7.63 -5.58 2.30
N ILE A 234 -6.58 -6.23 2.80
CA ILE A 234 -5.84 -7.27 2.06
C ILE A 234 -6.77 -8.45 1.77
N LEU A 235 -7.46 -8.97 2.79
CA LEU A 235 -8.31 -10.15 2.64
C LEU A 235 -9.57 -9.88 1.82
N ALA A 236 -10.19 -8.70 1.97
CA ALA A 236 -11.37 -8.33 1.20
C ALA A 236 -11.10 -8.24 -0.32
N ARG A 237 -9.83 -8.08 -0.73
CA ARG A 237 -9.43 -7.94 -2.13
C ARG A 237 -8.54 -9.10 -2.62
N SER A 238 -8.17 -10.03 -1.74
CA SER A 238 -7.36 -11.18 -2.11
C SER A 238 -8.15 -12.15 -2.97
N THR A 239 -7.61 -12.49 -4.14
CA THR A 239 -8.09 -13.59 -4.98
C THR A 239 -7.29 -14.88 -4.76
N ASP A 240 -6.20 -14.80 -4.00
CA ASP A 240 -5.36 -15.96 -3.68
C ASP A 240 -5.91 -16.68 -2.44
N GLU A 241 -6.45 -17.88 -2.68
CA GLU A 241 -6.97 -18.75 -1.61
C GLU A 241 -5.85 -19.28 -0.69
N ASN A 242 -4.60 -19.33 -1.16
CA ASN A 242 -3.48 -19.76 -0.33
C ASN A 242 -3.26 -18.81 0.85
N VAL A 243 -3.55 -17.51 0.68
CA VAL A 243 -3.50 -16.52 1.76
C VAL A 243 -4.37 -16.96 2.94
N LYS A 244 -5.60 -17.46 2.69
CA LYS A 244 -6.49 -17.94 3.76
C LYS A 244 -5.91 -19.16 4.49
N THR A 245 -5.23 -20.05 3.78
CA THR A 245 -4.55 -21.20 4.38
C THR A 245 -3.36 -20.76 5.22
N GLU A 246 -2.57 -19.79 4.74
CA GLU A 246 -1.41 -19.27 5.45
C GLU A 246 -1.80 -18.44 6.69
N MET A 247 -2.94 -17.74 6.66
CA MET A 247 -3.52 -17.09 7.85
C MET A 247 -3.70 -18.08 9.02
N LEU A 248 -4.06 -19.33 8.71
CA LEU A 248 -4.15 -20.40 9.70
C LEU A 248 -2.77 -20.95 10.08
N ASN A 249 -1.93 -21.28 9.09
CA ASN A 249 -0.63 -21.92 9.30
C ASN A 249 0.33 -21.03 10.13
N LEU A 250 0.26 -19.71 9.96
CA LEU A 250 1.11 -18.73 10.63
C LEU A 250 0.55 -18.24 11.98
N GLY A 251 -0.53 -18.85 12.46
CA GLY A 251 -1.09 -18.54 13.78
C GLY A 251 -1.92 -17.25 13.82
N ILE A 252 -2.25 -16.64 12.69
CA ILE A 252 -2.97 -15.37 12.67
C ILE A 252 -4.42 -15.59 13.10
N LEU A 253 -5.11 -16.63 12.62
CA LEU A 253 -6.48 -16.92 13.06
C LEU A 253 -6.58 -17.21 14.56
N GLN A 254 -5.59 -17.90 15.12
CA GLN A 254 -5.44 -18.17 16.55
C GLN A 254 -5.33 -16.86 17.32
N TYR A 255 -4.49 -15.94 16.83
CA TYR A 255 -4.33 -14.61 17.42
C TYR A 255 -5.65 -13.82 17.37
N ILE A 256 -6.35 -13.80 16.23
CA ILE A 256 -7.64 -13.10 16.08
C ILE A 256 -8.69 -13.67 17.03
N VAL A 257 -8.81 -14.99 17.16
CA VAL A 257 -9.74 -15.62 18.12
C VAL A 257 -9.39 -15.25 19.57
N GLY A 258 -8.11 -15.28 19.93
CA GLY A 258 -7.66 -14.83 21.26
C GLY A 258 -7.95 -13.34 21.52
N LYS A 259 -7.88 -12.50 20.47
CA LYS A 259 -8.25 -11.09 20.55
C LYS A 259 -9.76 -10.92 20.78
N VAL A 260 -10.59 -11.69 20.08
CA VAL A 260 -12.06 -11.74 20.30
C VAL A 260 -12.37 -12.12 21.74
N GLU A 261 -11.77 -13.20 22.26
CA GLU A 261 -11.93 -13.63 23.65
C GLU A 261 -11.58 -12.52 24.64
N LYS A 262 -10.39 -11.93 24.51
CA LYS A 262 -9.93 -10.84 25.38
C LYS A 262 -10.91 -9.66 25.39
N ILE A 263 -11.40 -9.25 24.22
CA ILE A 263 -12.34 -8.13 24.11
C ILE A 263 -13.69 -8.48 24.70
N VAL A 264 -14.26 -9.64 24.39
CA VAL A 264 -15.58 -10.07 24.89
C VAL A 264 -15.57 -10.22 26.40
N LEU A 265 -14.52 -10.82 26.98
CA LEU A 265 -14.38 -10.92 28.43
C LEU A 265 -14.24 -9.55 29.09
N ARG A 266 -13.55 -8.61 28.43
CA ARG A 266 -13.46 -7.22 28.90
C ARG A 266 -14.82 -6.53 28.90
N LEU A 267 -15.58 -6.66 27.82
CA LEU A 267 -16.94 -6.13 27.71
C LEU A 267 -17.90 -6.72 28.76
N LEU A 268 -17.67 -7.98 29.16
CA LEU A 268 -18.50 -8.66 30.14
C LEU A 268 -18.17 -8.26 31.59
N HIS A 269 -16.89 -8.08 31.92
CA HIS A 269 -16.44 -7.95 33.31
C HIS A 269 -16.02 -6.53 33.71
N ASP A 270 -15.49 -5.74 32.77
CA ASP A 270 -15.01 -4.39 33.08
C ASP A 270 -16.16 -3.37 32.98
N LYS A 271 -16.19 -2.40 33.91
CA LYS A 271 -17.08 -1.25 33.82
C LYS A 271 -16.49 -0.21 32.85
N LEU A 272 -16.75 -0.40 31.57
CA LEU A 272 -16.29 0.51 30.52
C LEU A 272 -17.25 1.68 30.33
N SER A 273 -16.68 2.83 29.97
CA SER A 273 -17.48 3.95 29.48
C SER A 273 -18.06 3.63 28.09
N GLU A 274 -19.09 4.37 27.67
CA GLU A 274 -19.63 4.26 26.30
C GLU A 274 -18.55 4.41 25.20
N PRO A 275 -17.68 5.44 25.22
CA PRO A 275 -16.65 5.55 24.19
C PRO A 275 -15.64 4.40 24.23
N ASP A 276 -15.24 3.92 25.41
CA ASP A 276 -14.34 2.77 25.52
C ASP A 276 -14.98 1.49 24.96
N THR A 277 -16.28 1.32 25.20
CA THR A 277 -17.08 0.21 24.67
C THR A 277 -17.12 0.26 23.14
N ILE A 278 -17.41 1.43 22.57
CA ILE A 278 -17.41 1.63 21.11
C ILE A 278 -16.02 1.30 20.53
N GLN A 279 -14.94 1.73 21.19
CA GLN A 279 -13.58 1.39 20.75
C GLN A 279 -13.31 -0.11 20.76
N GLN A 280 -13.78 -0.85 21.78
CA GLN A 280 -13.68 -2.31 21.81
C GLN A 280 -14.46 -2.94 20.66
N LEU A 281 -15.68 -2.46 20.38
CA LEU A 281 -16.51 -2.94 19.27
C LEU A 281 -15.86 -2.69 17.92
N VAL A 282 -15.26 -1.52 17.72
CA VAL A 282 -14.48 -1.18 16.52
C VAL A 282 -13.43 -2.25 16.26
N VAL A 283 -12.58 -2.59 17.24
CA VAL A 283 -11.55 -3.65 17.08
C VAL A 283 -12.19 -5.01 16.78
N LEU A 284 -13.31 -5.31 17.44
CA LEU A 284 -14.03 -6.57 17.27
C LEU A 284 -14.63 -6.71 15.86
N GLU A 285 -15.12 -5.62 15.25
CA GLU A 285 -15.55 -5.61 13.86
C GLU A 285 -14.41 -5.99 12.90
N ARG A 286 -13.18 -5.55 13.14
CA ARG A 286 -12.02 -5.90 12.29
C ARG A 286 -11.74 -7.39 12.42
N CYS A 287 -11.76 -7.91 13.65
CA CYS A 287 -11.61 -9.33 13.92
C CYS A 287 -12.67 -10.14 13.16
N PHE A 288 -13.94 -9.77 13.25
CA PHE A 288 -15.01 -10.50 12.55
C PHE A 288 -14.93 -10.36 11.03
N ARG A 289 -14.53 -9.22 10.48
CA ARG A 289 -14.27 -9.09 9.02
C ARG A 289 -13.16 -10.02 8.56
N ILE A 290 -12.06 -10.10 9.29
CA ILE A 290 -10.94 -11.01 8.98
C ILE A 290 -11.43 -12.47 9.04
N LEU A 291 -12.18 -12.84 10.09
CA LEU A 291 -12.74 -14.18 10.24
C LEU A 291 -13.76 -14.52 9.14
N GLU A 292 -14.62 -13.57 8.76
CA GLU A 292 -15.59 -13.72 7.67
C GLU A 292 -14.86 -14.04 6.36
N SER A 293 -13.87 -13.22 5.98
CA SER A 293 -13.08 -13.44 4.76
C SER A 293 -12.32 -14.77 4.77
N CYS A 294 -11.76 -15.17 5.92
CA CYS A 294 -10.99 -16.41 6.04
C CYS A 294 -11.85 -17.67 6.12
N THR A 295 -13.16 -17.54 6.36
CA THR A 295 -14.10 -18.67 6.46
C THR A 295 -14.96 -18.84 5.21
N LEU A 296 -15.07 -17.80 4.38
CA LEU A 296 -15.85 -17.85 3.15
C LEU A 296 -15.29 -18.92 2.19
N PHE A 297 -16.10 -19.95 1.94
CA PHE A 297 -15.79 -21.12 1.11
C PHE A 297 -14.49 -21.87 1.49
N HIS A 298 -14.02 -21.78 2.74
CA HIS A 298 -12.73 -22.35 3.15
C HIS A 298 -12.87 -23.39 4.29
N LYS A 299 -13.17 -24.64 3.91
CA LYS A 299 -13.52 -25.75 4.83
C LYS A 299 -12.49 -26.00 5.94
N LYS A 300 -11.19 -25.95 5.62
CA LYS A 300 -10.10 -26.14 6.60
C LYS A 300 -10.17 -25.10 7.73
N ASN A 301 -10.45 -23.84 7.37
CA ASN A 301 -10.52 -22.75 8.35
C ASN A 301 -11.82 -22.82 9.15
N GLN A 302 -12.94 -23.17 8.51
CA GLN A 302 -14.21 -23.40 9.18
C GLN A 302 -14.07 -24.50 10.25
N ALA A 303 -13.55 -25.68 9.88
CA ALA A 303 -13.35 -26.80 10.79
C ALA A 303 -12.41 -26.45 11.96
N PHE A 304 -11.32 -25.73 11.67
CA PHE A 304 -10.41 -25.23 12.69
C PHE A 304 -11.13 -24.32 13.69
N LEU A 305 -11.83 -23.27 13.22
CA LEU A 305 -12.47 -22.29 14.11
C LEU A 305 -13.61 -22.88 14.95
N ILE A 306 -14.30 -23.92 14.46
CA ILE A 306 -15.33 -24.64 15.22
C ILE A 306 -14.72 -25.43 16.38
N SER A 307 -13.58 -26.08 16.16
CA SER A 307 -12.97 -26.99 17.15
C SER A 307 -11.91 -26.32 18.03
N HIS A 308 -11.38 -25.16 17.62
CA HIS A 308 -10.29 -24.50 18.30
C HIS A 308 -10.62 -24.18 19.76
N ARG A 309 -9.77 -24.68 20.68
CA ARG A 309 -9.87 -24.46 22.13
C ARG A 309 -11.27 -24.74 22.70
N GLY A 310 -11.89 -25.84 22.28
CA GLY A 310 -13.23 -26.22 22.76
C GLY A 310 -14.32 -25.28 22.27
N SER A 311 -14.25 -24.88 20.99
CA SER A 311 -15.22 -23.97 20.37
C SER A 311 -15.24 -22.56 20.96
N LEU A 312 -14.07 -22.07 21.35
CA LEU A 312 -13.89 -20.77 22.01
C LEU A 312 -14.56 -19.62 21.24
N LEU A 313 -14.38 -19.56 19.91
CA LEU A 313 -15.00 -18.51 19.09
C LEU A 313 -16.53 -18.54 19.21
N ILE A 314 -17.15 -19.72 19.14
CA ILE A 314 -18.62 -19.88 19.24
C ILE A 314 -19.10 -19.46 20.63
N GLN A 315 -18.40 -19.88 21.69
CA GLN A 315 -18.70 -19.49 23.06
C GLN A 315 -18.64 -17.97 23.26
N MET A 316 -17.59 -17.31 22.72
CA MET A 316 -17.44 -15.86 22.81
C MET A 316 -18.52 -15.13 22.01
N CYS A 317 -18.90 -15.63 20.83
CA CYS A 317 -20.04 -15.09 20.07
C CYS A 317 -21.35 -15.20 20.86
N GLY A 318 -21.59 -16.30 21.57
CA GLY A 318 -22.76 -16.47 22.44
C GLY A 318 -22.79 -15.43 23.56
N LYS A 319 -21.68 -15.25 24.29
CA LYS A 319 -21.57 -14.23 25.36
C LYS A 319 -21.75 -12.82 24.81
N LEU A 320 -21.14 -12.52 23.67
CA LEU A 320 -21.27 -11.22 23.01
C LEU A 320 -22.72 -10.94 22.59
N MET A 321 -23.45 -11.95 22.13
CA MET A 321 -24.87 -11.81 21.78
C MET A 321 -25.72 -11.40 22.99
N THR A 322 -25.46 -11.98 24.17
CA THR A 322 -26.11 -11.58 25.43
C THR A 322 -25.79 -10.12 25.78
N ILE A 323 -24.52 -9.71 25.72
CA ILE A 323 -24.10 -8.32 25.99
C ILE A 323 -24.79 -7.35 25.02
N ILE A 324 -24.82 -7.67 23.74
CA ILE A 324 -25.47 -6.85 22.70
C ILE A 324 -26.97 -6.71 22.99
N HIS A 325 -27.64 -7.82 23.32
CA HIS A 325 -29.07 -7.82 23.63
C HIS A 325 -29.37 -6.92 24.84
N GLU A 326 -28.67 -7.12 25.96
CA GLU A 326 -28.83 -6.31 27.17
C GLU A 326 -28.56 -4.83 26.92
N THR A 327 -27.52 -4.51 26.15
CA THR A 327 -27.17 -3.11 25.85
C THR A 327 -28.23 -2.45 24.97
N ILE A 328 -28.65 -3.11 23.88
CA ILE A 328 -29.65 -2.56 22.96
C ILE A 328 -31.00 -2.36 23.66
N SER A 329 -31.42 -3.29 24.53
CA SER A 329 -32.67 -3.16 25.28
C SER A 329 -32.69 -1.95 26.23
N ASN A 330 -31.52 -1.51 26.71
CA ASN A 330 -31.38 -0.44 27.68
C ASN A 330 -30.91 0.90 27.07
N CYS A 331 -30.60 0.94 25.77
CA CYS A 331 -30.03 2.11 25.13
C CYS A 331 -31.10 2.98 24.46
N ALA A 332 -30.84 4.29 24.35
CA ALA A 332 -31.68 5.19 23.58
C ALA A 332 -31.69 4.78 22.09
N VAL A 333 -32.87 4.82 21.49
CA VAL A 333 -33.06 4.46 20.07
C VAL A 333 -32.19 5.34 19.18
N GLY A 334 -31.34 4.72 18.36
CA GLY A 334 -30.49 5.40 17.40
C GLY A 334 -29.14 5.92 17.93
N SER A 335 -28.79 5.62 19.19
CA SER A 335 -27.48 5.98 19.75
C SER A 335 -26.30 5.40 18.97
N GLU A 336 -25.13 6.02 19.10
CA GLU A 336 -23.89 5.52 18.49
C GLU A 336 -23.54 4.12 19.02
N LEU A 337 -23.72 3.91 20.33
CA LEU A 337 -23.51 2.64 21.00
C LEU A 337 -24.39 1.53 20.41
N ALA A 338 -25.69 1.78 20.26
CA ALA A 338 -26.62 0.81 19.68
C ALA A 338 -26.23 0.48 18.23
N ARG A 339 -25.85 1.48 17.43
CA ARG A 339 -25.43 1.29 16.04
C ARG A 339 -24.15 0.46 15.94
N SER A 340 -23.18 0.72 16.81
CA SER A 340 -21.92 -0.03 16.89
C SER A 340 -22.17 -1.50 17.27
N HIS A 341 -23.04 -1.75 18.26
CA HIS A 341 -23.43 -3.11 18.63
C HIS A 341 -24.16 -3.84 17.49
N MET A 342 -25.07 -3.17 16.77
CA MET A 342 -25.78 -3.76 15.62
C MET A 342 -24.82 -4.09 14.46
N ALA A 343 -23.87 -3.20 14.16
CA ALA A 343 -22.86 -3.45 13.14
C ALA A 343 -21.97 -4.66 13.50
N CYS A 344 -21.56 -4.75 14.76
CA CYS A 344 -20.82 -5.89 15.29
C CYS A 344 -21.63 -7.19 15.23
N LEU A 345 -22.91 -7.16 15.62
CA LEU A 345 -23.83 -8.30 15.55
C LEU A 345 -23.97 -8.83 14.11
N SER A 346 -24.13 -7.93 13.14
CA SER A 346 -24.25 -8.30 11.72
C SER A 346 -23.00 -9.01 11.20
N LEU A 347 -21.81 -8.55 11.58
CA LEU A 347 -20.55 -9.19 11.23
C LEU A 347 -20.39 -10.55 11.92
N MET A 348 -20.68 -10.63 13.22
CA MET A 348 -20.67 -11.88 13.98
C MET A 348 -21.61 -12.92 13.35
N ALA A 349 -22.82 -12.53 12.99
CA ALA A 349 -23.80 -13.41 12.38
C ALA A 349 -23.31 -13.98 11.05
N ARG A 350 -22.63 -13.19 10.21
CA ARG A 350 -22.02 -13.67 8.96
C ARG A 350 -20.91 -14.71 9.20
N VAL A 351 -20.07 -14.50 10.21
CA VAL A 351 -19.08 -15.51 10.61
C VAL A 351 -19.77 -16.81 11.05
N LEU A 352 -20.78 -16.73 11.92
CA LEU A 352 -21.52 -17.92 12.37
C LEU A 352 -22.25 -18.62 11.21
N MET A 353 -22.77 -17.87 10.24
CA MET A 353 -23.36 -18.42 9.02
C MET A 353 -22.34 -19.23 8.22
N ASN A 354 -21.14 -18.67 7.99
CA ASN A 354 -20.06 -19.39 7.31
C ASN A 354 -19.65 -20.68 8.05
N LEU A 355 -19.67 -20.68 9.39
CA LEU A 355 -19.32 -21.85 10.18
C LEU A 355 -20.44 -22.92 10.19
N SER A 356 -21.71 -22.53 10.08
CA SER A 356 -22.87 -23.42 10.21
C SER A 356 -23.37 -24.02 8.90
N HIS A 357 -23.18 -23.35 7.76
CA HIS A 357 -23.77 -23.71 6.46
C HIS A 357 -23.47 -25.14 5.98
N GLU A 358 -22.32 -25.74 6.35
CA GLU A 358 -21.99 -27.13 6.04
C GLU A 358 -21.65 -28.00 7.26
N ASN A 359 -21.58 -27.42 8.47
CA ASN A 359 -21.14 -28.13 9.70
C ASN A 359 -22.24 -28.26 10.76
N GLY A 360 -23.52 -28.19 10.35
CA GLY A 360 -24.67 -28.09 11.26
C GLY A 360 -24.60 -29.02 12.48
N LYS A 361 -24.30 -30.32 12.30
CA LYS A 361 -24.24 -31.29 13.42
C LYS A 361 -23.20 -30.96 14.50
N VAL A 362 -22.04 -30.43 14.11
CA VAL A 362 -20.98 -30.02 15.05
C VAL A 362 -21.32 -28.66 15.68
N PHE A 363 -21.93 -27.76 14.91
CA PHE A 363 -22.31 -26.44 15.40
C PHE A 363 -23.40 -26.47 16.49
N TYR A 364 -24.42 -27.33 16.34
CA TYR A 364 -25.50 -27.49 17.34
C TYR A 364 -25.01 -28.09 18.66
N THR A 365 -24.02 -28.98 18.63
CA THR A 365 -23.43 -29.56 19.85
C THR A 365 -22.61 -28.52 20.62
N CYS A 366 -21.92 -27.62 19.92
CA CYS A 366 -21.20 -26.50 20.53
C CYS A 366 -22.12 -25.48 21.21
N LEU A 367 -23.31 -25.22 20.65
CA LEU A 367 -24.29 -24.30 21.25
C LEU A 367 -25.05 -24.90 22.43
N GLY A 368 -25.29 -26.22 22.43
CA GLY A 368 -26.04 -26.92 23.49
C GLY A 368 -25.23 -27.30 24.73
N SER A 369 -23.95 -26.93 24.81
CA SER A 369 -23.04 -27.29 25.91
C SER A 369 -22.79 -26.16 26.92
N ASN A 370 -23.61 -25.09 26.90
CA ASN A 370 -23.57 -23.99 27.88
C ASN A 370 -24.58 -24.20 29.00
#